data_AF-A0AAJ2T8E2-F1
#
_entry.id   AF-A0AAJ2T8E2-F1
#
_cell.length_a   1.000
_cell.length_b   1.000
_cell.length_c   1.000
_cell.angle_alpha   90.00
_cell.angle_beta   90.00
_cell.angle_gamma   90.00
#
_symmetry.space_group_name_H-M   'P 1'
#
loop_
_entity.id
_entity.type
_entity.pdbx_description
1 polymer ?
#
loop_
_entity_poly.entity_id
_entity_poly.type
_entity_poly.pdbx_seq_one_letter_code
_entity_poly.pdbx_strand_id
1 'polypeptide(L)'
;LFRVRYGMTPERFLSECRFDKAQRLLRTTALDIKTIAALCGFDDATYFARWFKKHFGGSATDYRVYLEEISKRVSDGKEKRDEGE
;
A
#
# COMPACT_ATOMS: atom_id res chain seq x y z
N LEU A 1 1.93 -24.95 -16.14
CA LEU A 1 1.66 -25.22 -14.71
C LEU A 1 1.11 -23.99 -13.96
N PHE A 2 1.82 -22.85 -13.90
CA PHE A 2 1.38 -21.68 -13.11
C PHE A 2 0.06 -21.03 -13.58
N ARG A 3 -0.09 -20.77 -14.88
CA ARG A 3 -1.33 -20.22 -15.47
C ARG A 3 -2.54 -21.15 -15.28
N VAL A 4 -2.31 -22.47 -15.28
CA VAL A 4 -3.35 -23.50 -15.07
C VAL A 4 -3.80 -23.51 -13.60
N ARG A 5 -2.92 -23.19 -12.65
CA ARG A 5 -3.20 -23.23 -11.21
C ARG A 5 -3.76 -21.93 -10.63
N TYR A 6 -3.36 -20.78 -11.19
CA TYR A 6 -3.66 -19.45 -10.65
C TYR A 6 -4.39 -18.54 -11.64
N GLY A 7 -4.62 -18.97 -12.88
CA GLY A 7 -5.31 -18.17 -13.90
C GLY A 7 -4.56 -16.92 -14.37
N MET A 8 -3.33 -16.69 -13.91
CA MET A 8 -2.53 -15.50 -14.21
C MET A 8 -1.07 -15.84 -14.53
N THR A 9 -0.34 -14.87 -15.07
CA THR A 9 1.11 -15.00 -15.28
C THR A 9 1.86 -14.88 -13.93
N PRO A 10 3.02 -15.53 -13.78
CA PRO A 10 3.85 -15.38 -12.58
C PRO A 10 4.20 -13.93 -12.26
N GLU A 11 4.47 -13.12 -13.30
CA GLU A 11 4.77 -11.69 -13.16
C GLU A 11 3.62 -10.90 -12.55
N ARG A 12 2.39 -11.18 -12.99
CA ARG A 12 1.20 -10.54 -12.42
C ARG A 12 1.03 -10.95 -10.97
N PHE A 13 1.13 -12.24 -10.66
CA PHE A 13 1.04 -12.73 -9.29
C PHE A 13 2.09 -12.07 -8.37
N LEU A 14 3.34 -11.99 -8.82
CA LEU A 14 4.40 -11.33 -8.07
C LEU A 14 4.11 -9.84 -7.87
N SER A 15 3.54 -9.17 -8.87
CA SER A 15 3.14 -7.77 -8.77
C SER A 15 2.06 -7.56 -7.71
N GLU A 16 1.05 -8.43 -7.66
CA GLU A 16 0.00 -8.41 -6.61
C GLU A 16 0.62 -8.62 -5.22
N CYS A 17 1.49 -9.61 -5.05
CA CYS A 17 2.15 -9.86 -3.76
C CYS A 17 3.00 -8.67 -3.30
N ARG A 18 3.72 -8.02 -4.23
CA ARG A 18 4.50 -6.81 -3.94
C ARG A 18 3.59 -5.65 -3.56
N PHE A 19 2.44 -5.54 -4.21
CA PHE A 19 1.47 -4.49 -3.96
C PHE A 19 0.85 -4.62 -2.56
N ASP A 20 0.38 -5.80 -2.20
CA ASP A 20 -0.16 -6.09 -0.86
C ASP A 20 0.87 -5.78 0.23
N LYS A 21 2.12 -6.17 0.01
CA LYS A 21 3.21 -5.89 0.95
C LYS A 21 3.47 -4.39 1.09
N ALA A 22 3.54 -3.65 -0.02
CA ALA A 22 3.75 -2.21 -0.01
C ALA A 22 2.63 -1.49 0.75
N GLN A 23 1.37 -1.82 0.46
CA GLN A 23 0.21 -1.23 1.15
C GLN A 23 0.24 -1.49 2.64
N ARG A 24 0.57 -2.73 3.07
CA ARG A 24 0.70 -3.07 4.48
C ARG A 24 1.76 -2.22 5.16
N LEU A 25 2.96 -2.14 4.57
CA LEU A 25 4.07 -1.37 5.15
C LEU A 25 3.76 0.13 5.20
N LEU A 26 3.11 0.68 4.18
CA LEU A 26 2.70 2.09 4.14
C LEU A 26 1.68 2.42 5.24
N ARG A 27 0.82 1.47 5.61
CA ARG A 27 -0.21 1.63 6.65
C ARG A 27 0.30 1.39 8.07
N THR A 28 1.19 0.41 8.26
CA THR A 28 1.53 -0.07 9.62
C THR A 28 2.90 0.37 10.10
N THR A 29 3.67 1.10 9.28
CA THR A 29 5.04 1.50 9.62
C THR A 29 5.32 2.94 9.20
N ALA A 30 6.26 3.58 9.90
CA ALA A 30 6.79 4.91 9.56
C ALA A 30 8.03 4.86 8.66
N LEU A 31 8.31 3.71 8.02
CA LEU A 31 9.49 3.55 7.16
C LEU A 31 9.43 4.52 5.97
N ASP A 32 10.59 5.02 5.54
CA ASP A 32 10.66 5.82 4.32
C ASP A 32 10.32 4.99 3.06
N ILE A 33 9.96 5.67 1.97
CA ILE A 33 9.52 5.01 0.74
C ILE A 33 10.63 4.18 0.08
N LYS A 34 11.90 4.55 0.24
CA LYS A 34 13.05 3.82 -0.31
C LYS A 34 13.24 2.50 0.42
N THR A 35 13.12 2.49 1.74
CA THR A 35 13.16 1.27 2.56
C THR A 35 11.99 0.35 2.22
N ILE A 36 10.79 0.90 2.03
CA ILE A 36 9.62 0.11 1.60
C ILE A 36 9.84 -0.50 0.21
N ALA A 37 10.42 0.25 -0.74
CA ALA A 37 10.75 -0.26 -2.07
C ALA A 37 11.69 -1.48 -1.99
N ALA A 38 12.77 -1.36 -1.20
CA ALA A 38 13.72 -2.46 -0.98
C ALA A 38 13.04 -3.68 -0.35
N LEU A 39 12.19 -3.48 0.68
CA LEU A 39 11.44 -4.57 1.30
C LEU A 39 10.44 -5.23 0.34
N CYS A 40 9.93 -4.49 -0.65
CA CYS A 40 9.07 -5.04 -1.71
C CYS A 40 9.87 -5.65 -2.87
N GLY A 41 11.19 -5.79 -2.72
CA GLY A 41 12.08 -6.45 -3.68
C GLY A 41 12.46 -5.58 -4.88
N PHE A 42 12.38 -4.26 -4.75
CA PHE A 42 12.82 -3.32 -5.78
C PHE A 42 14.20 -2.78 -5.42
N ASP A 43 15.14 -2.88 -6.35
CA ASP A 43 16.50 -2.37 -6.17
C ASP A 43 16.56 -0.83 -6.29
N ASP A 44 15.61 -0.24 -7.03
CA ASP A 44 15.52 1.20 -7.27
C ASP A 44 14.15 1.75 -6.79
N ALA A 45 14.21 2.73 -5.88
CA ALA A 45 13.05 3.44 -5.36
C ALA A 45 12.31 4.26 -6.44
N THR A 46 13.02 4.77 -7.44
CA THR A 46 12.44 5.47 -8.59
C THR A 46 11.61 4.53 -9.44
N TYR A 47 12.13 3.32 -9.68
CA TYR A 47 11.39 2.28 -10.40
C TYR A 47 10.15 1.84 -9.61
N PHE A 48 10.29 1.62 -8.30
CA PHE A 48 9.16 1.37 -7.41
C PHE A 48 8.11 2.49 -7.49
N ALA A 49 8.51 3.76 -7.44
CA ALA A 49 7.57 4.88 -7.47
C ALA A 49 6.75 4.92 -8.77
N ARG A 50 7.40 4.69 -9.93
CA ARG A 50 6.72 4.60 -11.23
C ARG A 50 5.79 3.40 -11.30
N TRP A 51 6.27 2.24 -10.84
CA TRP A 51 5.51 1.00 -10.80
C TRP A 51 4.27 1.14 -9.90
N PHE A 52 4.43 1.67 -8.69
CA PHE A 52 3.35 1.86 -7.72
C PHE A 52 2.31 2.85 -8.26
N LYS A 53 2.75 3.99 -8.82
CA LYS A 53 1.85 4.95 -9.45
C LYS A 53 1.05 4.35 -10.60
N LYS A 54 1.67 3.49 -11.42
CA LYS A 54 0.96 2.79 -12.51
C LYS A 54 -0.10 1.81 -12.01
N HIS A 55 0.13 1.13 -10.88
CA HIS A 55 -0.81 0.14 -10.35
C HIS A 55 -1.90 0.76 -9.46
N PHE A 56 -1.59 1.81 -8.70
CA PHE A 56 -2.51 2.45 -7.76
C PHE A 56 -3.20 3.71 -8.31
N GLY A 57 -2.61 4.36 -9.31
CA GLY A 57 -3.07 5.66 -9.82
C GLY A 57 -2.53 6.87 -9.05
N GLY A 58 -1.81 6.67 -7.94
CA GLY A 58 -1.21 7.72 -7.11
C GLY A 58 0.16 7.31 -6.56
N SER A 59 0.95 8.26 -6.04
CA SER A 59 2.26 7.91 -5.48
C SER A 59 2.13 7.19 -4.14
N ALA A 60 3.15 6.41 -3.76
CA ALA A 60 3.18 5.73 -2.46
C ALA A 60 3.17 6.73 -1.28
N THR A 61 3.73 7.92 -1.47
CA THR A 61 3.69 9.02 -0.50
C THR A 61 2.27 9.55 -0.33
N ASP A 62 1.60 9.88 -1.45
CA ASP A 62 0.20 10.37 -1.41
C ASP A 62 -0.72 9.33 -0.77
N TYR A 63 -0.47 8.04 -1.07
CA TYR A 63 -1.22 6.95 -0.45
C TYR A 63 -1.08 6.94 1.07
N ARG A 64 0.13 7.17 1.61
CA ARG A 64 0.33 7.26 3.06
C ARG A 64 -0.44 8.45 3.65
N VAL A 65 -0.33 9.62 3.04
CA VAL A 65 -1.05 10.82 3.49
C VAL A 65 -2.57 10.56 3.52
N TYR A 66 -3.10 9.96 2.46
CA TYR A 66 -4.52 9.57 2.38
C TYR A 66 -4.93 8.62 3.51
N LEU A 67 -4.10 7.64 3.86
CA LEU A 67 -4.38 6.73 4.97
C LEU A 67 -4.36 7.44 6.33
N GLU A 68 -3.44 8.38 6.52
CA GLU A 68 -3.37 9.20 7.75
C GLU A 68 -4.62 10.08 7.88
N GLU A 69 -5.07 10.70 6.79
CA GLU A 69 -6.31 11.49 6.76
C GLU A 69 -7.54 10.65 7.09
N ILE A 70 -7.66 9.45 6.51
CA ILE A 70 -8.75 8.53 6.85
C ILE A 70 -8.71 8.15 8.32
N SER A 71 -7.54 7.81 8.84
CA SER A 71 -7.39 7.37 10.22
C SER A 71 -7.81 8.47 11.21
N LYS A 72 -7.50 9.74 10.91
CA LYS A 72 -7.96 10.90 11.69
C LYS A 72 -9.49 11.04 11.67
N ARG A 73 -10.12 10.97 10.49
CA ARG A 73 -11.58 11.08 10.35
C ARG A 73 -12.34 9.95 11.07
N VAL A 74 -11.77 8.74 11.10
CA VAL A 74 -12.36 7.60 11.81
C VAL A 74 -12.28 7.78 13.33
N SER A 75 -11.19 8.35 13.84
CA SER A 75 -11.05 8.70 15.26
C SER A 75 -12.04 9.80 15.67
N ASP A 76 -12.13 10.89 14.89
CA ASP A 76 -13.03 12.03 15.17
C ASP A 76 -14.52 11.64 15.13
N GLY A 77 -14.88 10.64 14.31
CA GLY A 77 -16.25 10.12 14.20
C GLY A 77 -16.65 9.11 15.29
N LYS A 78 -15.71 8.69 16.15
CA LYS A 78 -15.98 7.74 17.24
C LYS A 78 -16.36 8.44 18.55
N GLU A 79 -15.95 9.70 18.73
CA GLU A 79 -16.17 10.48 19.95
C GLU A 79 -17.61 11.04 20.09
N LYS A 80 -18.41 11.04 19.01
CA LYS A 80 -19.82 11.52 19.03
C LYS A 80 -20.88 10.46 19.36
N ARG A 81 -20.49 9.27 19.86
CA ARG A 81 -21.45 8.18 20.15
C ARG A 81 -21.61 7.80 21.62
N ASP A 82 -20.81 8.37 22.52
CA ASP A 82 -20.84 8.01 23.95
C ASP A 82 -21.43 9.13 24.86
N GLU A 83 -22.00 10.20 24.30
CA GLU A 83 -22.79 11.20 25.05
C GLU A 83 -24.29 11.03 24.73
N GLY A 84 -24.91 10.01 25.32
CA GLY A 84 -26.35 9.82 25.17
C GLY A 84 -26.87 8.47 25.67
N GLU A 85 -26.77 8.23 26.98
CA GLU A 85 -27.78 7.50 27.77
C GLU A 85 -27.62 7.80 29.27
#